data_AF-A0A7C8AP49-F1
#
_entry.id   AF-A0A7C8AP49-F1
#
_cell.length_a   1.000
_cell.length_b   1.000
_cell.length_c   1.000
_cell.angle_alpha   90.00
_cell.angle_beta   90.00
_cell.angle_gamma   90.00
#
_symmetry.space_group_name_H-M   'P 1'
#
loop_
_entity.id
_entity.type
_entity.pdbx_description
1 polymer ?
#
loop_
_entity_poly.entity_id
_entity_poly.type
_entity_poly.pdbx_seq_one_letter_code
_entity_poly.pdbx_strand_id
1 'polypeptide(L)'
;MSKKLSSRLLSLMFAFVFVPSSLYGAAALLFDDFVGTIVSSTNWHIPTWVSSTDGTYVGRTQFKCTQNAPLPPTQSGNAVIDLETYNPTALPCCPSFYGTDLISNQLFYLDQGVDIKVRAKMNTTQTGLVGGIFLYALVPGSTTNRDEIDFELLTNLPNQVLTNIYSDESQGAGNPGYVLINAISIQDYHTYEIQWLGNQVSWLIDGVLVRTAATNVPAGPMYLHLNMWAPDSSFTDAYDGSLQPTTSPSLDQTFSMLVDSVTVTSTSSGTLLWHGTGGSVSIWTLDPSVSYLGSVAYGPYLGWTPGSYVPPDGPPRLLWTTASGQISIWRFDSSDNYTGSVVYGPYSGWAPGSYFANPDGTGRLVWTTSSGEISIWRLDSMDNYTGCAVYGPYAGWTSGNYSRNPDGTARIYWTTSSGEISIWRLDSMDNYTGCAVYGPYAGWAPGNYSRNPDGTARIYWTTVSGEISIWRLDSMDNYTGCAVYGPYAGWKPIDLK
;
A
#
# COMPACT_ATOMS: atom_id res chain seq x y z
N MET A 1 0.16 -76.16 -4.37
CA MET A 1 1.54 -75.63 -4.54
C MET A 1 1.55 -74.79 -5.82
N SER A 2 1.39 -73.47 -5.77
CA SER A 2 2.45 -72.42 -5.72
C SER A 2 3.54 -72.64 -6.78
N LYS A 3 3.82 -71.74 -7.74
CA LYS A 3 4.31 -70.36 -7.59
C LYS A 3 4.15 -69.60 -8.94
N LYS A 4 3.54 -68.41 -8.91
CA LYS A 4 4.14 -67.06 -9.03
C LYS A 4 4.64 -66.68 -10.43
N LEU A 5 3.84 -65.86 -11.13
CA LEU A 5 4.33 -64.85 -12.07
C LEU A 5 4.51 -63.53 -11.29
N SER A 6 5.73 -62.98 -11.31
CA SER A 6 6.06 -61.67 -10.74
C SER A 6 5.81 -60.56 -11.77
N SER A 7 4.94 -59.60 -11.45
CA SER A 7 4.87 -58.32 -12.16
C SER A 7 6.03 -57.43 -11.73
N ARG A 8 6.69 -56.81 -12.71
CA ARG A 8 7.77 -55.84 -12.51
C ARG A 8 7.17 -54.50 -12.05
N LEU A 9 7.62 -53.99 -10.91
CA LEU A 9 7.45 -52.58 -10.55
C LEU A 9 8.39 -51.74 -11.41
N LEU A 10 7.84 -50.81 -12.18
CA LEU A 10 8.58 -49.75 -12.84
C LEU A 10 8.72 -48.59 -11.83
N SER A 11 9.90 -48.43 -11.25
CA SER A 11 10.21 -47.30 -10.38
C SER A 11 10.49 -46.08 -11.25
N LEU A 12 9.54 -45.15 -11.34
CA LEU A 12 9.73 -43.87 -12.02
C LEU A 12 10.44 -42.91 -11.04
N MET A 13 11.76 -42.81 -11.15
CA MET A 13 12.52 -41.73 -10.49
C MET A 13 12.21 -40.42 -11.22
N PHE A 14 11.45 -39.53 -10.58
CA PHE A 14 11.41 -38.12 -10.99
C PHE A 14 12.74 -37.47 -10.63
N ALA A 15 13.58 -37.23 -11.63
CA ALA A 15 14.73 -36.35 -11.50
C ALA A 15 14.21 -34.91 -11.37
N PHE A 16 14.33 -34.32 -10.18
CA PHE A 16 14.18 -32.88 -10.01
C PHE A 16 15.34 -32.19 -10.71
N VAL A 17 15.07 -31.58 -11.85
CA VAL A 17 15.96 -30.60 -12.44
C VAL A 17 15.90 -29.37 -11.53
N PHE A 18 16.96 -29.16 -10.75
CA PHE A 18 17.20 -27.88 -10.10
C PHE A 18 17.47 -26.86 -11.21
N VAL A 19 16.43 -26.12 -11.60
CA VAL A 19 16.62 -24.84 -12.26
C VAL A 19 17.03 -23.87 -11.15
N PRO A 20 18.20 -23.21 -11.22
CA PRO A 20 18.55 -22.21 -10.23
C PRO A 20 17.46 -21.14 -10.27
N SER A 21 16.89 -20.85 -9.10
CA SER A 21 15.97 -19.75 -8.89
C SER A 21 16.64 -18.47 -9.37
N SER A 22 16.22 -17.97 -10.53
CA SER A 22 16.35 -16.54 -10.80
C SER A 22 15.56 -15.86 -9.68
N LEU A 23 16.27 -15.15 -8.78
CA LEU A 23 15.65 -14.23 -7.84
C LEU A 23 14.87 -13.22 -8.69
N TYR A 24 13.58 -13.47 -8.88
CA TYR A 24 12.65 -12.44 -9.28
C TYR A 24 12.52 -11.53 -8.06
N GLY A 25 13.31 -10.45 -8.04
CA GLY A 25 13.11 -9.38 -7.08
C GLY A 25 11.69 -8.82 -7.23
N ALA A 26 11.07 -8.44 -6.12
CA ALA A 26 9.76 -7.79 -6.11
C ALA A 26 9.71 -6.68 -7.16
N ALA A 27 8.62 -6.59 -7.93
CA ALA A 27 8.48 -5.52 -8.91
C ALA A 27 8.56 -4.15 -8.22
N ALA A 28 9.49 -3.32 -8.69
CA ALA A 28 9.69 -1.98 -8.15
C ALA A 28 8.46 -1.11 -8.40
N LEU A 29 7.99 -0.40 -7.37
CA LEU A 29 7.04 0.70 -7.50
C LEU A 29 7.61 1.77 -8.44
N LEU A 30 8.91 2.06 -8.31
CA LEU A 30 9.66 2.94 -9.19
C LEU A 30 11.04 2.31 -9.43
N PHE A 31 11.46 2.22 -10.69
CA PHE A 31 12.83 1.89 -11.07
C PHE A 31 13.30 2.85 -12.15
N ASP A 32 14.51 3.38 -11.97
CA ASP A 32 15.19 4.18 -12.97
C ASP A 32 16.70 3.93 -12.89
N ASP A 33 17.31 3.54 -14.00
CA ASP A 33 18.76 3.41 -14.20
C ASP A 33 19.30 4.53 -15.10
N PHE A 34 18.48 5.57 -15.33
CA PHE A 34 18.83 6.82 -15.99
C PHE A 34 19.49 6.65 -17.37
N VAL A 35 19.09 5.62 -18.11
CA VAL A 35 19.49 5.42 -19.50
C VAL A 35 18.93 6.53 -20.41
N GLY A 36 19.71 6.92 -21.41
CA GLY A 36 19.33 7.95 -22.38
C GLY A 36 20.21 9.20 -22.28
N THR A 37 19.61 10.35 -22.59
CA THR A 37 20.30 11.67 -22.58
C THR A 37 19.65 12.68 -21.63
N ILE A 38 18.46 12.38 -21.12
CA ILE A 38 17.69 13.21 -20.19
C ILE A 38 16.85 12.30 -19.30
N VAL A 39 16.63 12.70 -18.05
CA VAL A 39 15.80 11.94 -17.11
C VAL A 39 14.37 11.78 -17.69
N SER A 40 13.79 10.59 -17.53
CA SER A 40 12.48 10.27 -18.07
C SER A 40 11.38 11.07 -17.38
N SER A 41 10.64 11.86 -18.16
CA SER A 41 9.46 12.59 -17.67
C SER A 41 8.29 11.67 -17.27
N THR A 42 8.35 10.38 -17.60
CA THR A 42 7.37 9.40 -17.13
C THR A 42 7.50 9.17 -15.63
N ASN A 43 8.74 9.17 -15.14
CA ASN A 43 9.05 8.86 -13.75
C ASN A 43 9.23 10.12 -12.89
N TRP A 44 9.68 11.23 -13.50
CA TRP A 44 10.14 12.39 -12.75
C TRP A 44 9.64 13.72 -13.31
N HIS A 45 9.65 14.73 -12.45
CA HIS A 45 9.49 16.14 -12.77
C HIS A 45 10.45 17.00 -11.92
N ILE A 46 10.55 18.29 -12.26
CA ILE A 46 11.15 19.32 -11.41
C ILE A 46 10.04 20.28 -10.92
N PRO A 47 10.26 21.12 -9.90
CA PRO A 47 9.25 22.04 -9.41
C PRO A 47 8.58 22.87 -10.51
N THR A 48 7.31 23.17 -10.31
CA THR A 48 6.57 24.10 -11.17
C THR A 48 6.31 25.36 -10.37
N TRP A 49 6.89 26.49 -10.79
CA TRP A 49 6.66 27.76 -10.11
C TRP A 49 5.26 28.31 -10.42
N VAL A 50 4.38 28.29 -9.44
CA VAL A 50 3.04 28.89 -9.44
C VAL A 50 3.04 30.19 -8.64
N SER A 51 3.73 30.25 -7.49
CA SER A 51 3.75 31.40 -6.59
C SER A 51 5.06 31.55 -5.80
N SER A 52 5.26 32.71 -5.15
CA SER A 52 6.44 32.97 -4.31
C SER A 52 6.49 32.13 -3.02
N THR A 53 5.44 31.40 -2.69
CA THR A 53 5.36 30.53 -1.51
C THR A 53 5.58 29.06 -1.83
N ASP A 54 5.91 28.71 -3.08
CA ASP A 54 6.05 27.32 -3.51
C ASP A 54 7.33 26.63 -2.98
N GLY A 55 8.10 27.32 -2.12
CA GLY A 55 9.26 26.73 -1.44
C GLY A 55 10.45 26.42 -2.35
N THR A 56 10.45 26.86 -3.60
CA THR A 56 11.53 26.56 -4.55
C THR A 56 12.82 27.36 -4.30
N TYR A 57 12.79 28.34 -3.39
CA TYR A 57 13.98 29.02 -2.91
C TYR A 57 14.33 28.53 -1.50
N VAL A 58 15.49 27.87 -1.34
CA VAL A 58 15.95 27.30 -0.08
C VAL A 58 17.39 27.73 0.20
N GLY A 59 17.66 28.22 1.41
CA GLY A 59 18.96 28.73 1.80
C GLY A 59 19.42 29.89 0.92
N ARG A 60 20.35 29.61 0.00
CA ARG A 60 20.84 30.57 -1.01
C ARG A 60 20.53 30.14 -2.45
N THR A 61 19.68 29.14 -2.64
CA THR A 61 19.48 28.43 -3.91
C THR A 61 18.06 28.59 -4.40
N GLN A 62 17.91 28.98 -5.66
CA GLN A 62 16.66 28.86 -6.40
C GLN A 62 16.70 27.53 -7.16
N PHE A 63 15.74 26.65 -6.92
CA PHE A 63 15.60 25.44 -7.72
C PHE A 63 15.09 25.77 -9.13
N LYS A 64 15.59 25.01 -10.10
CA LYS A 64 15.12 24.95 -11.48
C LYS A 64 13.64 24.60 -11.49
N CYS A 65 12.88 25.33 -12.31
CA CYS A 65 11.46 25.10 -12.49
C CYS A 65 11.14 24.81 -13.95
N THR A 66 10.10 24.02 -14.20
CA THR A 66 9.66 23.58 -15.54
C THR A 66 9.44 24.71 -16.53
N GLN A 67 9.16 25.93 -16.05
CA GLN A 67 9.01 27.11 -16.89
C GLN A 67 10.32 27.61 -17.52
N ASN A 68 11.45 27.36 -16.86
CA ASN A 68 12.74 27.98 -17.17
C ASN A 68 13.86 26.97 -17.43
N ALA A 69 13.65 25.70 -17.12
CA ALA A 69 14.64 24.65 -17.27
C ALA A 69 14.02 23.32 -17.73
N PRO A 70 14.76 22.52 -18.53
CA PRO A 70 14.37 21.14 -18.81
C PRO A 70 14.62 20.24 -17.60
N LEU A 71 14.16 18.99 -17.67
CA LEU A 71 14.59 17.94 -16.75
C LEU A 71 16.12 17.76 -16.80
N PRO A 72 16.74 17.29 -15.71
CA PRO A 72 18.18 17.07 -15.65
C PRO A 72 18.68 16.14 -16.77
N PRO A 73 19.86 16.42 -17.35
CA PRO A 73 20.44 15.52 -18.33
C PRO A 73 20.89 14.21 -17.66
N THR A 74 21.00 13.16 -18.47
CA THR A 74 21.68 11.94 -18.06
C THR A 74 23.03 11.82 -18.74
N GLN A 75 24.05 11.36 -18.00
CA GLN A 75 25.41 11.21 -18.49
C GLN A 75 25.99 9.89 -18.01
N SER A 76 26.38 9.02 -18.95
CA SER A 76 26.95 7.70 -18.65
C SER A 76 26.09 6.87 -17.67
N GLY A 77 24.76 6.86 -17.88
CA GLY A 77 23.83 6.13 -17.02
C GLY A 77 23.57 6.79 -15.65
N ASN A 78 23.88 8.09 -15.49
CA ASN A 78 23.60 8.81 -14.27
C ASN A 78 22.67 9.99 -14.53
N ALA A 79 21.66 10.22 -13.70
CA ALA A 79 21.05 11.53 -13.58
C ALA A 79 22.07 12.52 -12.99
N VAL A 80 22.20 13.68 -13.63
CA VAL A 80 23.11 14.74 -13.18
C VAL A 80 22.29 15.79 -12.42
N ILE A 81 22.25 15.66 -11.09
CA ILE A 81 21.58 16.61 -10.21
C ILE A 81 22.58 17.74 -9.93
N ASP A 82 22.42 18.86 -10.62
CA ASP A 82 23.42 19.92 -10.66
C ASP A 82 23.03 21.16 -9.82
N LEU A 83 24.06 21.95 -9.53
CA LEU A 83 23.95 23.31 -9.03
C LEU A 83 24.91 24.21 -9.78
N GLU A 84 24.39 25.32 -10.29
CA GLU A 84 25.14 26.36 -10.99
C GLU A 84 25.29 27.60 -10.10
N THR A 85 26.46 28.23 -10.17
CA THR A 85 26.72 29.49 -9.44
C THR A 85 26.02 30.69 -10.07
N TYR A 86 25.69 30.64 -11.36
CA TYR A 86 24.93 31.63 -12.07
C TYR A 86 23.46 31.22 -12.16
N ASN A 87 22.56 32.02 -11.59
CA ASN A 87 21.13 31.86 -11.81
C ASN A 87 20.62 32.87 -12.85
N PRO A 88 20.17 32.43 -14.05
CA PRO A 88 19.66 33.32 -15.08
C PRO A 88 18.33 33.99 -14.72
N THR A 89 17.64 33.50 -13.70
CA THR A 89 16.36 34.05 -13.21
C THR A 89 16.55 35.02 -12.04
N ALA A 90 17.75 35.11 -11.46
CA ALA A 90 18.03 35.99 -10.33
C ALA A 90 18.10 37.47 -10.73
N LEU A 91 17.62 38.34 -9.85
CA LEU A 91 17.82 39.79 -10.01
C LEU A 91 19.29 40.14 -9.75
N PRO A 92 19.91 41.06 -10.51
CA PRO A 92 21.32 41.41 -10.32
C PRO A 92 21.70 41.91 -8.92
N CYS A 93 20.76 42.49 -8.18
CA CYS A 93 20.96 42.94 -6.80
C CYS A 93 20.93 41.82 -5.76
N CYS A 94 20.41 40.65 -6.13
CA CYS A 94 20.18 39.51 -5.25
C CYS A 94 20.54 38.20 -5.98
N PRO A 95 21.83 37.96 -6.29
CA PRO A 95 22.25 36.71 -6.92
C PRO A 95 21.95 35.52 -6.01
N SER A 96 21.59 34.39 -6.63
CA SER A 96 21.40 33.11 -5.95
C SER A 96 22.05 32.00 -6.78
N PHE A 97 22.24 30.84 -6.16
CA PHE A 97 22.58 29.63 -6.90
C PHE A 97 21.36 29.12 -7.67
N TYR A 98 21.61 28.32 -8.71
CA TYR A 98 20.57 27.66 -9.51
C TYR A 98 20.70 26.14 -9.37
N GLY A 99 19.92 25.57 -8.46
CA GLY A 99 19.98 24.14 -8.11
C GLY A 99 18.94 23.30 -8.84
N THR A 100 19.07 22.00 -8.74
CA THR A 100 18.08 21.02 -9.21
C THR A 100 17.39 20.37 -8.02
N ASP A 101 16.06 20.23 -8.10
CA ASP A 101 15.27 19.32 -7.26
C ASP A 101 14.48 18.40 -8.21
N LEU A 102 14.85 17.13 -8.24
CA LEU A 102 14.22 16.10 -9.08
C LEU A 102 13.25 15.30 -8.23
N ILE A 103 11.97 15.29 -8.62
CA ILE A 103 10.86 14.78 -7.82
C ILE A 103 10.19 13.63 -8.55
N SER A 104 9.94 12.53 -7.85
CA SER A 104 9.17 11.42 -8.42
C SER A 104 7.76 11.88 -8.78
N ASN A 105 7.24 11.46 -9.93
CA ASN A 105 5.83 11.65 -10.27
C ASN A 105 4.92 10.81 -9.37
N GLN A 106 5.44 9.67 -8.91
CA GLN A 106 4.73 8.76 -8.03
C GLN A 106 4.85 9.21 -6.58
N LEU A 107 3.70 9.26 -5.91
CA LEU A 107 3.56 9.41 -4.48
C LEU A 107 3.57 8.02 -3.82
N PHE A 108 4.38 7.82 -2.79
CA PHE A 108 4.52 6.54 -2.10
C PHE A 108 3.73 6.53 -0.79
N TYR A 109 2.93 5.48 -0.60
CA TYR A 109 2.10 5.27 0.59
C TYR A 109 2.79 4.28 1.51
N LEU A 110 2.76 4.55 2.82
CA LEU A 110 3.40 3.69 3.81
C LEU A 110 2.84 2.27 3.79
N ASP A 111 1.54 2.09 3.64
CA ASP A 111 0.85 0.78 3.68
C ASP A 111 1.47 -0.19 4.71
N GLN A 112 2.06 -1.30 4.25
CA GLN A 112 2.79 -2.29 5.07
C GLN A 112 4.32 -2.09 5.06
N GLY A 113 4.78 -1.04 4.37
CA GLY A 113 6.15 -0.53 4.31
C GLY A 113 6.64 -0.28 2.89
N VAL A 114 7.67 0.57 2.78
CA VAL A 114 8.34 0.94 1.53
C VAL A 114 9.85 0.89 1.74
N ASP A 115 10.56 0.27 0.79
CA ASP A 115 12.02 0.23 0.73
C ASP A 115 12.52 1.06 -0.45
N ILE A 116 13.34 2.07 -0.17
CA ILE A 116 13.88 3.02 -1.14
C ILE A 116 15.39 2.83 -1.18
N LYS A 117 15.94 2.56 -2.35
CA LYS A 117 17.38 2.43 -2.61
C LYS A 117 17.81 3.41 -3.69
N VAL A 118 18.79 4.26 -3.37
CA VAL A 118 19.37 5.23 -4.30
C VAL A 118 20.88 5.04 -4.33
N ARG A 119 21.44 4.74 -5.51
CA ARG A 119 22.89 4.65 -5.69
C ARG A 119 23.41 5.97 -6.22
N ALA A 120 24.22 6.69 -5.43
CA ALA A 120 24.65 8.05 -5.77
C ALA A 120 26.03 8.39 -5.23
N LYS A 121 26.57 9.53 -5.69
CA LYS A 121 27.78 10.17 -5.14
C LYS A 121 27.79 11.68 -5.38
N MET A 122 28.50 12.42 -4.54
CA MET A 122 28.88 13.80 -4.81
C MET A 122 30.03 13.84 -5.83
N ASN A 123 29.80 14.44 -6.99
CA ASN A 123 30.80 14.58 -8.04
C ASN A 123 31.51 15.94 -7.95
N THR A 124 31.92 16.30 -6.72
CA THR A 124 32.64 17.54 -6.41
C THR A 124 33.31 17.44 -5.04
N THR A 125 34.39 18.21 -4.86
CA THR A 125 35.02 18.45 -3.56
C THR A 125 34.79 19.89 -3.07
N GLN A 126 34.01 20.69 -3.78
CA GLN A 126 33.67 22.05 -3.38
C GLN A 126 32.87 22.02 -2.07
N THR A 127 33.38 22.67 -1.03
CA THR A 127 32.69 22.87 0.24
C THR A 127 31.52 23.84 0.10
N GLY A 128 30.53 23.75 0.99
CA GLY A 128 29.35 24.60 0.97
C GLY A 128 28.13 24.03 0.23
N LEU A 129 28.11 22.74 -0.08
CA LEU A 129 27.07 22.10 -0.89
C LEU A 129 26.43 20.93 -0.14
N VAL A 130 25.13 20.72 -0.42
CA VAL A 130 24.32 19.61 0.09
C VAL A 130 23.72 18.86 -1.09
N GLY A 131 23.93 17.54 -1.14
CA GLY A 131 23.14 16.62 -1.95
C GLY A 131 22.06 15.97 -1.09
N GLY A 132 20.79 16.12 -1.46
CA GLY A 132 19.66 15.54 -0.73
C GLY A 132 19.14 14.28 -1.41
N ILE A 133 18.92 13.23 -0.63
CA ILE A 133 18.16 12.04 -1.01
C ILE A 133 17.08 11.87 0.07
N PHE A 134 15.84 12.22 -0.25
CA PHE A 134 14.83 12.33 0.80
C PHE A 134 13.41 12.05 0.31
N LEU A 135 12.55 11.67 1.25
CA LEU A 135 11.11 11.63 1.04
C LEU A 135 10.50 12.91 1.62
N TYR A 136 9.54 13.52 0.92
CA TYR A 136 8.85 14.71 1.41
C TYR A 136 7.41 14.81 0.91
N ALA A 137 6.51 15.26 1.79
CA ALA A 137 5.23 15.86 1.41
C ALA A 137 4.67 16.72 2.56
N LEU A 138 3.84 17.70 2.19
CA LEU A 138 2.96 18.34 3.17
C LEU A 138 1.91 17.34 3.65
N VAL A 139 1.60 17.37 4.95
CA VAL A 139 0.53 16.56 5.52
C VAL A 139 -0.79 16.96 4.84
N PRO A 140 -1.66 16.01 4.43
CA PRO A 140 -2.92 16.33 3.78
C PRO A 140 -3.76 17.34 4.58
N GLY A 141 -4.10 18.46 3.93
CA GLY A 141 -4.87 19.55 4.56
C GLY A 141 -4.03 20.57 5.35
N SER A 142 -2.71 20.37 5.45
CA SER A 142 -1.78 21.33 6.03
C SER A 142 -1.07 22.15 4.93
N THR A 143 -0.75 23.40 5.26
CA THR A 143 0.08 24.27 4.41
C THR A 143 1.49 24.46 4.99
N THR A 144 1.78 23.87 6.15
CA THR A 144 3.03 24.12 6.90
C THR A 144 3.65 22.86 7.50
N ASN A 145 2.82 21.89 7.90
CA ASN A 145 3.31 20.65 8.48
C ASN A 145 3.64 19.66 7.38
N ARG A 146 4.68 18.88 7.61
CA ARG A 146 5.21 17.92 6.65
C ARG A 146 5.63 16.63 7.31
N ASP A 147 5.67 15.63 6.45
CA ASP A 147 6.34 14.37 6.65
C ASP A 147 7.60 14.37 5.77
N GLU A 148 8.74 14.00 6.33
CA GLU A 148 10.04 14.02 5.63
C GLU A 148 11.03 12.99 6.23
N ILE A 149 11.84 12.36 5.37
CA ILE A 149 12.88 11.39 5.77
C ILE A 149 14.12 11.61 4.91
N ASP A 150 15.27 11.88 5.52
CA ASP A 150 16.43 12.42 4.82
C ASP A 150 17.69 11.55 4.91
N PHE A 151 18.42 11.54 3.80
CA PHE A 151 19.87 11.53 3.77
C PHE A 151 20.36 12.87 3.18
N GLU A 152 21.28 13.54 3.87
CA GLU A 152 21.98 14.74 3.40
C GLU A 152 23.49 14.50 3.32
N LEU A 153 24.04 14.69 2.11
CA LEU A 153 25.44 14.51 1.78
C LEU A 153 26.13 15.88 1.81
N LEU A 154 26.81 16.20 2.91
CA LEU A 154 27.45 17.50 3.13
C LEU A 154 28.89 17.50 2.60
N THR A 155 29.22 18.34 1.63
CA THR A 155 30.60 18.39 1.10
C THR A 155 31.63 18.90 2.11
N ASN A 156 31.19 19.57 3.17
CA ASN A 156 32.02 19.96 4.31
C ASN A 156 32.45 18.76 5.17
N LEU A 157 31.67 17.68 5.17
CA LEU A 157 31.87 16.49 5.98
C LEU A 157 31.90 15.24 5.09
N PRO A 158 32.87 15.09 4.18
CA PRO A 158 32.81 14.08 3.12
C PRO A 158 32.82 12.62 3.62
N ASN A 159 33.21 12.38 4.87
CA ASN A 159 33.22 11.03 5.47
C ASN A 159 32.00 10.80 6.40
N GLN A 160 30.97 11.65 6.30
CA GLN A 160 29.75 11.56 7.09
C GLN A 160 28.53 11.77 6.21
N VAL A 161 27.42 11.18 6.63
CA VAL A 161 26.09 11.48 6.11
C VAL A 161 25.22 11.92 7.27
N LEU A 162 24.44 12.97 7.05
CA LEU A 162 23.42 13.40 7.98
C LEU A 162 22.10 12.72 7.60
N THR A 163 21.39 12.20 8.60
CA THR A 163 20.03 11.68 8.45
C THR A 163 19.08 12.54 9.25
N ASN A 164 17.87 12.78 8.76
CA ASN A 164 16.87 13.58 9.46
C ASN A 164 15.48 13.00 9.22
N ILE A 165 14.53 13.38 10.07
CA ILE A 165 13.17 12.84 10.04
C ILE A 165 12.20 13.85 10.65
N TYR A 166 11.06 14.03 9.99
CA TYR A 166 9.96 14.89 10.42
C TYR A 166 8.64 14.14 10.32
N SER A 167 7.78 14.24 11.33
CA SER A 167 6.45 13.64 11.31
C SER A 167 5.38 14.60 11.79
N ASP A 168 4.47 14.98 10.88
CA ASP A 168 3.42 16.00 11.07
C ASP A 168 3.89 17.20 11.88
N GLU A 169 4.99 17.79 11.43
CA GLU A 169 5.60 18.92 12.12
C GLU A 169 5.98 20.06 11.17
N SER A 170 5.98 21.26 11.71
CA SER A 170 6.31 22.50 10.99
C SER A 170 7.79 22.59 10.65
N GLN A 171 8.17 23.57 9.84
CA GLN A 171 9.59 23.86 9.55
C GLN A 171 10.41 24.04 10.84
N GLY A 172 11.60 23.43 10.87
CA GLY A 172 12.47 23.39 12.03
C GLY A 172 13.72 22.56 11.74
N ALA A 173 14.54 22.30 12.76
CA ALA A 173 15.76 21.48 12.63
C ALA A 173 15.49 19.98 12.49
N GLY A 174 14.26 19.54 12.83
CA GLY A 174 13.88 18.13 12.82
C GLY A 174 14.59 17.34 13.91
N ASN A 175 14.92 16.10 13.57
CA ASN A 175 15.53 15.11 14.44
C ASN A 175 16.82 14.55 13.79
N PRO A 176 17.88 15.38 13.65
CA PRO A 176 19.07 15.01 12.88
C PRO A 176 19.93 13.96 13.60
N GLY A 177 20.66 13.18 12.82
CA GLY A 177 21.63 12.19 13.29
C GLY A 177 22.78 12.04 12.31
N TYR A 178 24.01 12.15 12.80
CA TYR A 178 25.22 12.04 11.98
C TYR A 178 25.74 10.61 11.99
N VAL A 179 26.00 10.08 10.80
CA VAL A 179 26.52 8.74 10.58
C VAL A 179 27.90 8.84 9.96
N LEU A 180 28.90 8.23 10.59
CA LEU A 180 30.22 8.05 9.99
C LEU A 180 30.15 7.01 8.88
N ILE A 181 30.67 7.34 7.69
CA ILE A 181 30.90 6.37 6.64
C ILE A 181 32.32 5.83 6.80
N ASN A 182 32.47 4.73 7.53
CA ASN A 182 33.80 4.22 7.87
C ASN A 182 34.58 3.82 6.60
N ALA A 183 35.80 4.36 6.46
CA ALA A 183 36.79 4.04 5.42
C ALA A 183 36.49 4.51 3.97
N ILE A 184 35.41 5.27 3.74
CA ILE A 184 34.98 5.73 2.41
C ILE A 184 34.38 7.16 2.48
N SER A 185 34.17 7.80 1.32
CA SER A 185 33.69 9.18 1.20
C SER A 185 32.40 9.27 0.38
N ILE A 186 31.55 10.27 0.63
CA ILE A 186 30.40 10.63 -0.22
C ILE A 186 30.76 10.93 -1.68
N GLN A 187 32.05 11.08 -2.01
CA GLN A 187 32.53 11.20 -3.39
C GLN A 187 32.69 9.85 -4.12
N ASP A 188 32.60 8.74 -3.40
CA ASP A 188 32.47 7.40 -3.98
C ASP A 188 30.98 7.03 -4.08
N TYR A 189 30.66 6.08 -4.95
CA TYR A 189 29.29 5.59 -5.06
C TYR A 189 28.93 4.73 -3.87
N HIS A 190 27.82 5.09 -3.22
CA HIS A 190 27.17 4.29 -2.19
C HIS A 190 25.71 4.07 -2.54
N THR A 191 25.14 2.98 -2.02
CA THR A 191 23.70 2.78 -2.00
C THR A 191 23.15 3.28 -0.67
N TYR A 192 22.38 4.35 -0.74
CA TYR A 192 21.63 4.92 0.37
C TYR A 192 20.25 4.28 0.39
N GLU A 193 19.89 3.63 1.49
CA GLU A 193 18.64 2.90 1.64
C GLU A 193 17.81 3.43 2.80
N ILE A 194 16.54 3.72 2.54
CA ILE A 194 15.53 4.10 3.52
C ILE A 194 14.49 2.99 3.56
N GLN A 195 14.37 2.32 4.70
CA GLN A 195 13.28 1.40 5.01
C GLN A 195 12.25 2.14 5.86
N TRP A 196 11.12 2.48 5.25
CA TRP A 196 10.02 3.19 5.88
C TRP A 196 8.90 2.20 6.21
N LEU A 197 8.73 1.87 7.49
CA LEU A 197 7.74 0.91 8.00
C LEU A 197 6.78 1.61 8.97
N GLY A 198 5.60 1.03 9.18
CA GLY A 198 4.56 1.61 10.06
C GLY A 198 4.98 1.90 11.50
N ASN A 199 6.05 1.25 11.99
CA ASN A 199 6.55 1.40 13.36
C ASN A 199 7.98 1.97 13.45
N GLN A 200 8.70 2.09 12.34
CA GLN A 200 10.07 2.59 12.34
C GLN A 200 10.54 3.05 10.96
N VAL A 201 11.52 3.95 10.96
CA VAL A 201 12.36 4.25 9.79
C VAL A 201 13.76 3.73 10.05
N SER A 202 14.37 3.07 9.08
CA SER A 202 15.76 2.61 9.15
C SER A 202 16.56 3.10 7.95
N TRP A 203 17.77 3.57 8.22
CA TRP A 203 18.72 4.04 7.22
C TRP A 203 19.85 3.04 7.10
N LEU A 204 20.15 2.61 5.88
CA LEU A 204 21.29 1.76 5.57
C LEU A 204 22.18 2.42 4.52
N ILE A 205 23.48 2.14 4.61
CA ILE A 205 24.45 2.53 3.58
C ILE A 205 25.18 1.26 3.16
N ASP A 206 25.16 0.96 1.85
CA ASP A 206 25.72 -0.27 1.27
C ASP A 206 25.22 -1.54 1.97
N GLY A 207 23.94 -1.56 2.35
CA GLY A 207 23.27 -2.66 3.06
C GLY A 207 23.64 -2.77 4.55
N VAL A 208 24.44 -1.85 5.09
CA VAL A 208 24.77 -1.80 6.52
C VAL A 208 23.82 -0.84 7.22
N LEU A 209 23.07 -1.34 8.21
CA LEU A 209 22.20 -0.52 9.06
C LEU A 209 23.02 0.49 9.87
N VAL A 210 22.71 1.77 9.70
CA VAL A 210 23.44 2.87 10.35
C VAL A 210 22.58 3.67 11.34
N ARG A 211 21.25 3.68 11.16
CA ARG A 211 20.32 4.34 12.09
C ARG A 211 18.96 3.68 12.03
N THR A 212 18.27 3.65 13.17
CA THR A 212 16.82 3.36 13.25
C THR A 212 16.16 4.42 14.13
N ALA A 213 14.99 4.89 13.71
CA ALA A 213 14.10 5.75 14.49
C ALA A 213 12.74 5.06 14.64
N ALA A 214 12.30 4.84 15.89
CA ALA A 214 10.98 4.29 16.21
C ALA A 214 10.01 5.38 16.75
N THR A 215 10.45 6.63 16.73
CA THR A 215 9.67 7.83 17.07
C THR A 215 9.68 8.77 15.87
N ASN A 216 8.68 9.64 15.76
CA ASN A 216 8.53 10.57 14.63
C ASN A 216 8.48 9.82 13.28
N VAL A 217 7.85 8.64 13.26
CA VAL A 217 7.68 7.85 12.04
C VAL A 217 6.57 8.51 11.21
N PRO A 218 6.87 9.03 10.01
CA PRO A 218 5.87 9.67 9.17
C PRO A 218 4.81 8.68 8.74
N ALA A 219 3.56 9.15 8.62
CA ALA A 219 2.42 8.31 8.27
C ALA A 219 1.77 8.71 6.95
N GLY A 220 1.91 9.97 6.55
CA GLY A 220 1.42 10.51 5.30
C GLY A 220 2.25 10.06 4.11
N PRO A 221 1.65 9.98 2.92
CA PRO A 221 2.36 9.58 1.71
C PRO A 221 3.34 10.67 1.26
N MET A 222 4.49 10.28 0.71
CA MET A 222 5.58 11.19 0.33
C MET A 222 6.12 10.94 -1.08
N TYR A 223 6.65 11.99 -1.73
CA TYR A 223 7.41 11.88 -2.97
C TYR A 223 8.88 11.62 -2.67
N LEU A 224 9.61 10.98 -3.58
CA LEU A 224 11.08 10.91 -3.53
C LEU A 224 11.67 12.13 -4.23
N HIS A 225 12.58 12.79 -3.54
CA HIS A 225 13.33 13.95 -4.00
C HIS A 225 14.83 13.64 -4.06
N LEU A 226 15.45 14.15 -5.12
CA LEU A 226 16.90 14.13 -5.33
C LEU A 226 17.33 15.55 -5.69
N ASN A 227 18.01 16.24 -4.78
CA ASN A 227 18.36 17.64 -4.99
C ASN A 227 19.83 17.96 -4.75
N MET A 228 20.25 19.13 -5.23
CA MET A 228 21.54 19.71 -4.91
C MET A 228 21.39 21.22 -4.68
N TRP A 229 21.87 21.68 -3.53
CA TRP A 229 21.67 23.07 -3.09
C TRP A 229 22.83 23.59 -2.23
N ALA A 230 22.93 24.92 -2.17
CA ALA A 230 23.83 25.65 -1.29
C ALA A 230 23.03 26.27 -0.12
N PRO A 231 23.31 25.88 1.14
CA PRO A 231 22.62 26.38 2.31
C PRO A 231 23.07 27.80 2.67
N ASP A 232 22.28 28.48 3.50
CA ASP A 232 22.68 29.74 4.14
C ASP A 232 23.40 29.49 5.49
N SER A 233 23.81 30.55 6.16
CA SER A 233 24.60 30.48 7.40
C SER A 233 23.87 29.90 8.61
N SER A 234 22.56 29.68 8.54
CA SER A 234 21.80 29.02 9.62
C SER A 234 22.14 27.53 9.72
N PHE A 235 22.57 26.89 8.63
CA PHE A 235 23.03 25.51 8.62
C PHE A 235 24.56 25.45 8.70
N THR A 236 25.10 25.65 9.90
CA THR A 236 26.54 25.89 10.11
C THR A 236 27.44 24.75 9.65
N ASP A 237 26.98 23.51 9.70
CA ASP A 237 27.79 22.34 9.33
C ASP A 237 27.96 22.22 7.81
N ALA A 238 27.01 22.75 7.04
CA ALA A 238 26.96 22.67 5.59
C ALA A 238 27.37 23.97 4.89
N TYR A 239 27.22 25.12 5.56
CA TYR A 239 27.54 26.43 5.01
C TYR A 239 29.05 26.61 4.78
N ASP A 240 29.41 27.18 3.63
CA ASP A 240 30.72 27.76 3.38
C ASP A 240 30.55 29.16 2.76
N GLY A 241 31.14 30.16 3.42
CA GLY A 241 31.10 31.55 2.97
C GLY A 241 32.03 31.87 1.80
N SER A 242 32.96 30.98 1.46
CA SER A 242 33.79 31.12 0.26
C SER A 242 33.04 30.76 -1.02
N LEU A 243 32.02 29.89 -0.94
CA LEU A 243 31.13 29.57 -2.05
C LEU A 243 30.13 30.72 -2.26
N GLN A 244 30.24 31.40 -3.40
CA GLN A 244 29.43 32.57 -3.74
C GLN A 244 28.75 32.38 -5.10
N PRO A 245 27.49 32.85 -5.25
CA PRO A 245 26.87 32.91 -6.55
C PRO A 245 27.51 34.02 -7.39
N THR A 246 27.42 33.90 -8.71
CA THR A 246 27.91 34.90 -9.66
C THR A 246 26.74 35.53 -10.42
N THR A 247 26.89 36.79 -10.81
CA THR A 247 25.96 37.48 -11.73
C THR A 247 26.40 37.37 -13.19
N SER A 248 27.54 36.74 -13.46
CA SER A 248 28.13 36.64 -14.79
C SER A 248 28.09 35.20 -15.31
N PRO A 249 27.39 34.93 -16.45
CA PRO A 249 27.36 33.61 -17.06
C PRO A 249 28.76 33.08 -17.42
N SER A 250 29.71 33.96 -17.76
CA SER A 250 31.07 33.54 -18.12
C SER A 250 31.92 33.11 -16.92
N LEU A 251 31.47 33.40 -15.70
CA LEU A 251 32.13 32.96 -14.46
C LEU A 251 31.39 31.78 -13.81
N ASP A 252 30.39 31.23 -14.50
CA ASP A 252 29.59 30.16 -13.95
C ASP A 252 30.43 28.89 -13.73
N GLN A 253 30.15 28.24 -12.61
CA GLN A 253 30.68 26.96 -12.21
C GLN A 253 29.52 26.03 -11.91
N THR A 254 29.64 24.78 -12.36
CA THR A 254 28.63 23.75 -12.16
C THR A 254 29.20 22.66 -11.27
N PHE A 255 28.45 22.29 -10.25
CA PHE A 255 28.72 21.16 -9.37
C PHE A 255 27.59 20.15 -9.51
N SER A 256 27.85 18.87 -9.20
CA SER A 256 26.83 17.84 -9.36
C SER A 256 26.88 16.75 -8.29
N MET A 257 25.71 16.20 -7.99
CA MET A 257 25.53 14.85 -7.47
C MET A 257 25.15 13.96 -8.65
N LEU A 258 25.78 12.79 -8.75
CA LEU A 258 25.47 11.80 -9.78
C LEU A 258 24.65 10.67 -9.15
N VAL A 259 23.49 10.40 -9.72
CA VAL A 259 22.60 9.31 -9.29
C VAL A 259 22.58 8.25 -10.37
N ASP A 260 23.09 7.08 -10.05
CA ASP A 260 23.26 5.95 -10.96
C ASP A 260 21.99 5.09 -11.06
N SER A 261 21.27 4.94 -9.95
CA SER A 261 20.00 4.22 -9.96
C SER A 261 19.09 4.59 -8.79
N VAL A 262 17.79 4.44 -9.02
CA VAL A 262 16.73 4.49 -8.02
C VAL A 262 15.92 3.21 -8.12
N THR A 263 15.65 2.58 -6.98
CA THR A 263 14.68 1.49 -6.85
C THR A 263 13.82 1.76 -5.63
N VAL A 264 12.51 1.83 -5.82
CA VAL A 264 11.53 1.88 -4.74
C VAL A 264 10.69 0.62 -4.83
N THR A 265 10.57 -0.13 -3.75
CA THR A 265 9.75 -1.35 -3.67
C THR A 265 8.79 -1.22 -2.50
N SER A 266 7.56 -1.73 -2.65
CA SER A 266 6.71 -1.92 -1.49
C SER A 266 7.21 -3.15 -0.74
N THR A 267 7.20 -3.09 0.58
CA THR A 267 7.34 -4.28 1.44
C THR A 267 5.99 -4.95 1.69
N SER A 268 4.90 -4.39 1.15
CA SER A 268 3.57 -5.02 1.20
C SER A 268 3.52 -6.29 0.36
N SER A 269 2.92 -7.33 0.94
CA SER A 269 2.61 -8.56 0.25
C SER A 269 1.10 -8.74 0.12
N GLY A 270 0.64 -9.15 -1.05
CA GLY A 270 -0.74 -9.59 -1.26
C GLY A 270 -0.95 -11.03 -0.81
N THR A 271 -2.21 -11.44 -0.62
CA THR A 271 -2.57 -12.82 -0.33
C THR A 271 -3.56 -13.38 -1.34
N LEU A 272 -3.30 -14.59 -1.86
CA LEU A 272 -4.23 -15.33 -2.70
C LEU A 272 -4.56 -16.69 -2.09
N LEU A 273 -5.85 -17.00 -1.97
CA LEU A 273 -6.33 -18.27 -1.41
C LEU A 273 -6.70 -19.27 -2.52
N TRP A 274 -6.12 -20.46 -2.46
CA TRP A 274 -6.41 -21.58 -3.35
C TRP A 274 -7.15 -22.69 -2.62
N HIS A 275 -8.26 -23.16 -3.17
CA HIS A 275 -8.97 -24.33 -2.68
C HIS A 275 -8.58 -25.57 -3.50
N GLY A 276 -8.00 -26.57 -2.85
CA GLY A 276 -7.71 -27.86 -3.45
C GLY A 276 -8.97 -28.73 -3.55
N THR A 277 -9.10 -29.48 -4.65
CA THR A 277 -10.24 -30.38 -4.88
C THR A 277 -10.35 -31.51 -3.84
N GLY A 278 -9.26 -31.81 -3.13
CA GLY A 278 -9.22 -32.77 -2.02
C GLY A 278 -9.66 -32.21 -0.67
N GLY A 279 -10.06 -30.94 -0.58
CA GLY A 279 -10.42 -30.28 0.69
C GLY A 279 -9.25 -29.63 1.42
N SER A 280 -8.11 -29.44 0.75
CA SER A 280 -6.98 -28.64 1.24
C SER A 280 -7.12 -27.18 0.84
N VAL A 281 -6.32 -26.32 1.45
CA VAL A 281 -6.21 -24.90 1.09
C VAL A 281 -4.75 -24.50 1.03
N SER A 282 -4.40 -23.58 0.13
CA SER A 282 -3.08 -22.96 0.07
C SER A 282 -3.21 -21.45 0.06
N ILE A 283 -2.50 -20.80 0.98
CA ILE A 283 -2.40 -19.34 1.11
C ILE A 283 -1.10 -18.96 0.42
N TRP A 284 -1.20 -18.19 -0.67
CA TRP A 284 -0.05 -17.69 -1.40
C TRP A 284 0.24 -16.27 -0.98
N THR A 285 1.50 -15.99 -0.71
CA THR A 285 2.04 -14.65 -0.54
C THR A 285 2.47 -14.15 -1.92
N LEU A 286 1.99 -12.98 -2.29
CA LEU A 286 2.28 -12.33 -3.56
C LEU A 286 3.01 -11.02 -3.32
N ASP A 287 3.83 -10.60 -4.28
CA ASP A 287 4.38 -9.25 -4.29
C ASP A 287 3.32 -8.24 -4.80
N PRO A 288 3.62 -6.93 -4.77
CA PRO A 288 2.70 -5.90 -5.25
C PRO A 288 2.32 -6.03 -6.73
N SER A 289 3.12 -6.72 -7.55
CA SER A 289 2.81 -7.03 -8.95
C SER A 289 2.01 -8.32 -9.14
N VAL A 290 1.50 -8.90 -8.04
CA VAL A 290 0.74 -10.16 -8.05
C VAL A 290 1.64 -11.36 -8.43
N SER A 291 2.96 -11.23 -8.30
CA SER A 291 3.91 -12.31 -8.54
C SER A 291 4.05 -13.20 -7.30
N TYR A 292 4.22 -14.51 -7.50
CA TYR A 292 4.33 -15.49 -6.41
C TYR A 292 5.63 -15.33 -5.61
N LEU A 293 5.51 -15.13 -4.29
CA LEU A 293 6.63 -15.08 -3.35
C LEU A 293 6.78 -16.38 -2.54
N GLY A 294 5.68 -17.05 -2.23
CA GLY A 294 5.68 -18.24 -1.40
C GLY A 294 4.27 -18.71 -1.07
N SER A 295 4.16 -19.83 -0.35
CA SER A 295 2.86 -20.33 0.11
C SER A 295 2.95 -21.24 1.32
N VAL A 296 1.89 -21.21 2.14
CA VAL A 296 1.62 -22.19 3.18
C VAL A 296 0.36 -22.98 2.80
N ALA A 297 0.34 -24.29 3.08
CA ALA A 297 -0.80 -25.15 2.76
C ALA A 297 -1.31 -25.89 4.00
N TYR A 298 -2.63 -26.02 4.10
CA TYR A 298 -3.32 -26.68 5.20
C TYR A 298 -4.33 -27.70 4.69
N GLY A 299 -4.52 -28.78 5.47
CA GLY A 299 -5.42 -29.87 5.11
C GLY A 299 -4.88 -30.79 4.01
N PRO A 300 -5.73 -31.70 3.50
CA PRO A 300 -7.14 -31.83 3.83
C PRO A 300 -7.38 -32.35 5.25
N TYR A 301 -8.47 -31.89 5.88
CA TYR A 301 -8.91 -32.39 7.18
C TYR A 301 -10.26 -33.09 7.03
N LEU A 302 -10.35 -34.35 7.46
CA LEU A 302 -11.54 -35.17 7.25
C LEU A 302 -12.78 -34.52 7.88
N GLY A 303 -13.83 -34.34 7.06
CA GLY A 303 -15.11 -33.75 7.49
C GLY A 303 -15.16 -32.23 7.51
N TRP A 304 -14.02 -31.56 7.26
CA TRP A 304 -13.92 -30.10 7.19
C TRP A 304 -13.68 -29.62 5.77
N THR A 305 -14.35 -28.53 5.42
CA THR A 305 -14.25 -27.84 4.14
C THR A 305 -13.64 -26.46 4.39
N PRO A 306 -12.58 -26.05 3.65
CA PRO A 306 -12.03 -24.72 3.79
C PRO A 306 -13.01 -23.66 3.25
N GLY A 307 -13.17 -22.58 4.02
CA GLY A 307 -13.96 -21.41 3.70
C GLY A 307 -13.08 -20.21 3.32
N SER A 308 -13.50 -19.01 3.70
CA SER A 308 -12.78 -17.77 3.38
C SER A 308 -11.52 -17.58 4.24
N TYR A 309 -10.52 -16.95 3.63
CA TYR A 309 -9.39 -16.32 4.32
C TYR A 309 -9.70 -14.83 4.50
N VAL A 310 -9.42 -14.30 5.69
CA VAL A 310 -9.67 -12.91 6.05
C VAL A 310 -8.31 -12.24 6.32
N PRO A 311 -7.65 -11.69 5.26
CA PRO A 311 -6.41 -10.92 5.39
C PRO A 311 -6.71 -9.48 5.87
N PRO A 312 -5.80 -8.80 6.59
CA PRO A 312 -6.33 -8.09 7.74
C PRO A 312 -5.89 -6.62 7.92
N ASP A 313 -6.70 -5.88 8.66
CA ASP A 313 -6.30 -4.76 9.54
C ASP A 313 -5.89 -5.29 10.96
N GLY A 314 -5.47 -6.56 11.11
CA GLY A 314 -5.27 -7.34 12.36
C GLY A 314 -4.64 -8.76 12.15
N PRO A 315 -4.76 -9.77 13.05
CA PRO A 315 -4.26 -11.13 12.77
C PRO A 315 -5.12 -11.87 11.72
N PRO A 316 -4.54 -12.63 10.77
CA PRO A 316 -5.32 -13.30 9.73
C PRO A 316 -6.15 -14.45 10.28
N ARG A 317 -7.33 -14.68 9.68
CA ARG A 317 -8.22 -15.82 10.01
C ARG A 317 -8.53 -16.67 8.80
N LEU A 318 -8.65 -17.98 9.01
CA LEU A 318 -9.14 -18.96 8.02
C LEU A 318 -10.31 -19.72 8.60
N LEU A 319 -11.41 -19.79 7.85
CA LEU A 319 -12.59 -20.52 8.27
C LEU A 319 -12.58 -21.95 7.73
N TRP A 320 -13.03 -22.89 8.54
CA TRP A 320 -13.36 -24.25 8.13
C TRP A 320 -14.78 -24.56 8.55
N THR A 321 -15.56 -25.23 7.70
CA THR A 321 -16.93 -25.63 8.04
C THR A 321 -17.13 -27.13 7.84
N THR A 322 -18.10 -27.71 8.54
CA THR A 322 -18.51 -29.10 8.30
C THR A 322 -19.91 -29.14 7.69
N ALA A 323 -20.22 -30.22 6.97
CA ALA A 323 -21.56 -30.45 6.44
C ALA A 323 -22.64 -30.56 7.54
N SER A 324 -22.24 -30.87 8.79
CA SER A 324 -23.14 -30.91 9.93
C SER A 324 -23.41 -29.53 10.55
N GLY A 325 -22.80 -28.45 10.04
CA GLY A 325 -23.01 -27.09 10.52
C GLY A 325 -22.06 -26.61 11.62
N GLN A 326 -20.88 -27.24 11.76
CA GLN A 326 -19.80 -26.67 12.59
C GLN A 326 -18.99 -25.65 11.82
N ILE A 327 -18.38 -24.71 12.56
CA ILE A 327 -17.35 -23.81 12.05
C ILE A 327 -16.14 -23.78 12.98
N SER A 328 -14.95 -23.79 12.39
CA SER A 328 -13.69 -23.56 13.08
C SER A 328 -13.05 -22.28 12.53
N ILE A 329 -12.70 -21.36 13.43
CA ILE A 329 -11.98 -20.13 13.12
C ILE A 329 -10.52 -20.39 13.49
N TRP A 330 -9.65 -20.45 12.50
CA TRP A 330 -8.21 -20.60 12.70
C TRP A 330 -7.55 -19.23 12.73
N ARG A 331 -6.59 -19.07 13.64
CA ARG A 331 -5.75 -17.89 13.78
C ARG A 331 -4.35 -18.19 13.30
N PHE A 332 -3.70 -17.16 12.78
CA PHE A 332 -2.33 -17.21 12.30
C PHE A 332 -1.49 -16.09 12.89
N ASP A 333 -0.17 -16.24 12.85
CA ASP A 333 0.76 -15.13 13.03
C ASP A 333 0.90 -14.33 11.71
N SER A 334 1.75 -13.29 11.71
CA SER A 334 2.01 -12.46 10.53
C SER A 334 2.74 -13.18 9.39
N SER A 335 3.16 -14.43 9.59
CA SER A 335 3.80 -15.28 8.59
C SER A 335 2.89 -16.44 8.16
N ASP A 336 1.58 -16.30 8.38
CA ASP A 336 0.54 -17.27 8.06
C ASP A 336 0.74 -18.65 8.75
N ASN A 337 1.46 -18.71 9.87
CA ASN A 337 1.60 -19.95 10.66
C ASN A 337 0.44 -20.10 11.64
N TYR A 338 -0.13 -21.31 11.73
CA TYR A 338 -1.23 -21.62 12.65
C TYR A 338 -0.84 -21.38 14.12
N THR A 339 -1.61 -20.56 14.83
CA THR A 339 -1.40 -20.25 16.25
C THR A 339 -2.48 -20.81 17.17
N GLY A 340 -3.65 -21.19 16.63
CA GLY A 340 -4.73 -21.79 17.39
C GLY A 340 -6.08 -21.65 16.70
N SER A 341 -7.12 -22.26 17.26
CA SER A 341 -8.48 -22.16 16.72
C SER A 341 -9.56 -22.20 17.79
N VAL A 342 -10.75 -21.74 17.42
CA VAL A 342 -11.99 -21.91 18.18
C VAL A 342 -13.00 -22.65 17.30
N VAL A 343 -13.82 -23.52 17.88
CA VAL A 343 -14.84 -24.31 17.17
C VAL A 343 -16.21 -24.03 17.77
N TYR A 344 -17.19 -23.79 16.90
CA TYR A 344 -18.59 -23.60 17.27
C TYR A 344 -19.53 -24.54 16.54
N GLY A 345 -20.67 -24.84 17.16
CA GLY A 345 -21.71 -25.67 16.61
C GLY A 345 -21.43 -27.19 16.70
N PRO A 346 -22.28 -28.02 16.08
CA PRO A 346 -23.40 -27.60 15.26
C PRO A 346 -24.55 -27.08 16.12
N TYR A 347 -25.24 -26.04 15.65
CA TYR A 347 -26.44 -25.52 16.30
C TYR A 347 -27.65 -25.86 15.42
N SER A 348 -28.61 -26.58 15.98
CA SER A 348 -29.77 -27.06 15.22
C SER A 348 -30.52 -25.90 14.57
N GLY A 349 -30.71 -25.97 13.25
CA GLY A 349 -31.40 -24.95 12.44
C GLY A 349 -30.54 -23.78 12.00
N TRP A 350 -29.32 -23.64 12.51
CA TRP A 350 -28.38 -22.58 12.16
C TRP A 350 -27.22 -23.09 11.31
N ALA A 351 -26.94 -22.37 10.24
CA ALA A 351 -25.76 -22.57 9.40
C ALA A 351 -24.74 -21.47 9.66
N PRO A 352 -23.44 -21.79 9.78
CA PRO A 352 -22.41 -20.77 9.84
C PRO A 352 -22.27 -20.07 8.49
N GLY A 353 -22.16 -18.75 8.53
CA GLY A 353 -21.98 -17.87 7.37
C GLY A 353 -20.57 -17.28 7.32
N SER A 354 -20.50 -15.96 7.20
CA SER A 354 -19.26 -15.19 7.07
C SER A 354 -18.64 -14.79 8.42
N TYR A 355 -17.34 -14.50 8.38
CA TYR A 355 -16.57 -13.95 9.49
C TYR A 355 -15.98 -12.60 9.08
N PHE A 356 -16.00 -11.63 9.99
CA PHE A 356 -15.40 -10.31 9.81
C PHE A 356 -14.47 -10.01 10.99
N ALA A 357 -13.20 -9.71 10.70
CA ALA A 357 -12.26 -9.19 11.68
C ALA A 357 -12.38 -7.67 11.75
N ASN A 358 -12.32 -7.10 12.96
CA ASN A 358 -12.20 -5.66 13.16
C ASN A 358 -10.73 -5.27 13.41
N PRO A 359 -10.36 -4.01 13.10
CA PRO A 359 -9.02 -3.49 13.40
C PRO A 359 -8.63 -3.55 14.88
N ASP A 360 -9.60 -3.51 15.79
CA ASP A 360 -9.38 -3.65 17.25
C ASP A 360 -9.09 -5.10 17.69
N GLY A 361 -8.99 -6.03 16.73
CA GLY A 361 -8.74 -7.45 16.95
C GLY A 361 -10.00 -8.29 17.18
N THR A 362 -11.15 -7.66 17.52
CA THR A 362 -12.42 -8.36 17.75
C THR A 362 -13.02 -8.91 16.45
N GLY A 363 -13.98 -9.83 16.56
CA GLY A 363 -14.58 -10.49 15.40
C GLY A 363 -16.11 -10.39 15.37
N ARG A 364 -16.69 -10.60 14.18
CA ARG A 364 -18.11 -10.92 13.99
C ARG A 364 -18.26 -12.23 13.24
N LEU A 365 -19.08 -13.13 13.78
CA LEU A 365 -19.43 -14.39 13.13
C LEU A 365 -20.93 -14.40 12.84
N VAL A 366 -21.29 -14.61 11.59
CA VAL A 366 -22.69 -14.60 11.15
C VAL A 366 -23.21 -16.03 11.11
N TRP A 367 -24.40 -16.23 11.67
CA TRP A 367 -25.19 -17.44 11.54
C TRP A 367 -26.50 -17.11 10.86
N THR A 368 -26.99 -18.01 10.01
CA THR A 368 -28.29 -17.86 9.35
C THR A 368 -29.12 -19.12 9.48
N THR A 369 -30.44 -19.01 9.33
CA THR A 369 -31.34 -20.16 9.23
C THR A 369 -31.98 -20.19 7.84
N SER A 370 -32.48 -21.37 7.45
CA SER A 370 -33.28 -21.49 6.23
C SER A 370 -34.63 -20.77 6.30
N SER A 371 -35.08 -20.36 7.50
CA SER A 371 -36.28 -19.54 7.70
C SER A 371 -36.02 -18.04 7.54
N GLY A 372 -34.77 -17.63 7.28
CA GLY A 372 -34.40 -16.23 7.06
C GLY A 372 -33.96 -15.47 8.32
N GLU A 373 -33.77 -16.14 9.46
CA GLU A 373 -33.15 -15.53 10.64
C GLU A 373 -31.65 -15.31 10.42
N ILE A 374 -31.12 -14.26 11.04
CA ILE A 374 -29.69 -13.96 11.09
C ILE A 374 -29.29 -13.64 12.53
N SER A 375 -28.19 -14.23 12.98
CA SER A 375 -27.55 -13.96 14.27
C SER A 375 -26.12 -13.50 14.03
N ILE A 376 -25.80 -12.29 14.48
CA ILE A 376 -24.48 -11.68 14.37
C ILE A 376 -23.82 -11.82 15.73
N TRP A 377 -22.89 -12.76 15.84
CA TRP A 377 -22.11 -12.98 17.05
C TRP A 377 -20.99 -11.96 17.16
N ARG A 378 -20.80 -11.44 18.36
CA ARG A 378 -19.65 -10.62 18.76
C ARG A 378 -18.62 -11.52 19.41
N LEU A 379 -17.38 -11.40 18.97
CA LEU A 379 -16.26 -12.21 19.44
C LEU A 379 -15.15 -11.30 19.98
N ASP A 380 -14.44 -11.75 21.03
CA ASP A 380 -13.24 -11.07 21.52
C ASP A 380 -12.04 -11.26 20.56
N SER A 381 -10.87 -10.71 20.92
CA SER A 381 -9.65 -10.83 20.11
C SER A 381 -9.10 -12.25 19.98
N MET A 382 -9.57 -13.17 20.82
CA MET A 382 -9.25 -14.58 20.79
C MET A 382 -10.36 -15.43 20.15
N ASP A 383 -11.29 -14.77 19.47
CA ASP A 383 -12.44 -15.31 18.76
C ASP A 383 -13.45 -16.04 19.68
N ASN A 384 -13.45 -15.74 20.98
CA ASN A 384 -14.42 -16.25 21.96
C ASN A 384 -15.74 -15.47 21.92
N TYR A 385 -16.87 -16.17 22.08
CA TYR A 385 -18.20 -15.57 22.09
C TYR A 385 -18.41 -14.61 23.27
N THR A 386 -18.85 -13.38 22.97
CA THR A 386 -19.17 -12.35 23.98
C THR A 386 -20.62 -11.87 23.95
N GLY A 387 -21.36 -12.18 22.89
CA GLY A 387 -22.78 -11.83 22.76
C GLY A 387 -23.24 -11.89 21.31
N CYS A 388 -24.51 -11.55 21.06
CA CYS A 388 -25.02 -11.47 19.68
C CYS A 388 -26.10 -10.40 19.52
N ALA A 389 -26.43 -10.09 18.28
CA ALA A 389 -27.68 -9.48 17.85
C ALA A 389 -28.42 -10.49 16.97
N VAL A 390 -29.74 -10.60 17.09
CA VAL A 390 -30.55 -11.56 16.33
C VAL A 390 -31.70 -10.81 15.65
N TYR A 391 -31.90 -11.09 14.36
CA TYR A 391 -32.94 -10.49 13.54
C TYR A 391 -33.70 -11.55 12.75
N GLY A 392 -35.00 -11.32 12.57
CA GLY A 392 -35.89 -12.24 11.89
C GLY A 392 -36.40 -13.39 12.79
N PRO A 393 -37.16 -14.34 12.21
CA PRO A 393 -37.52 -14.37 10.80
C PRO A 393 -38.62 -13.33 10.57
N TYR A 394 -38.52 -12.59 9.47
CA TYR A 394 -39.56 -11.64 9.06
C TYR A 394 -40.33 -12.25 7.91
N ALA A 395 -41.66 -12.34 8.04
CA ALA A 395 -42.49 -13.00 7.05
C ALA A 395 -42.30 -12.39 5.65
N GLY A 396 -41.99 -13.23 4.66
CA GLY A 396 -41.75 -12.81 3.27
C GLY A 396 -40.34 -12.30 2.97
N TRP A 397 -39.52 -12.07 3.99
CA TRP A 397 -38.14 -11.58 3.84
C TRP A 397 -37.13 -12.69 4.12
N THR A 398 -36.09 -12.74 3.30
CA THR A 398 -34.93 -13.62 3.47
C THR A 398 -33.71 -12.74 3.72
N SER A 399 -32.92 -13.06 4.75
CA SER A 399 -31.63 -12.43 4.96
C SER A 399 -30.63 -12.94 3.92
N GLY A 400 -29.91 -12.00 3.31
CA GLY A 400 -28.77 -12.25 2.44
C GLY A 400 -27.46 -11.98 3.18
N ASN A 401 -26.62 -11.12 2.62
CA ASN A 401 -25.30 -10.84 3.17
C ASN A 401 -25.34 -9.83 4.32
N TYR A 402 -24.52 -10.07 5.34
CA TYR A 402 -24.07 -9.07 6.29
C TYR A 402 -22.75 -8.48 5.81
N SER A 403 -22.56 -7.18 5.93
CA SER A 403 -21.31 -6.47 5.59
C SER A 403 -20.98 -5.45 6.68
N ARG A 404 -19.69 -5.26 6.95
CA ARG A 404 -19.21 -4.34 7.98
C ARG A 404 -18.29 -3.30 7.35
N ASN A 405 -18.35 -2.07 7.84
CA ASN A 405 -17.53 -0.95 7.39
C ASN A 405 -16.29 -0.77 8.28
N PRO A 406 -15.23 -0.11 7.75
CA PRO A 406 -14.12 0.39 8.54
C PRO A 406 -14.54 1.36 9.66
N ASP A 407 -15.58 2.16 9.46
CA ASP A 407 -16.16 3.06 10.48
C ASP A 407 -16.90 2.33 11.63
N GLY A 408 -16.94 0.99 11.58
CA GLY A 408 -17.57 0.13 12.56
C GLY A 408 -19.05 -0.17 12.31
N THR A 409 -19.75 0.60 11.48
CA THR A 409 -21.16 0.36 11.12
C THR A 409 -21.31 -0.88 10.24
N ALA A 410 -22.53 -1.41 10.11
CA ALA A 410 -22.78 -2.60 9.31
C ALA A 410 -24.09 -2.51 8.52
N ARG A 411 -24.23 -3.40 7.52
CA ARG A 411 -25.49 -3.61 6.79
C ARG A 411 -25.91 -5.07 6.81
N ILE A 412 -27.23 -5.27 6.82
CA ILE A 412 -27.85 -6.54 6.46
C ILE A 412 -28.68 -6.32 5.20
N TYR A 413 -28.41 -7.13 4.18
CA TYR A 413 -29.17 -7.15 2.95
C TYR A 413 -30.33 -8.12 3.07
N TRP A 414 -31.55 -7.69 2.76
CA TRP A 414 -32.75 -8.51 2.78
C TRP A 414 -33.44 -8.48 1.42
N THR A 415 -34.01 -9.60 1.01
CA THR A 415 -34.80 -9.70 -0.21
C THR A 415 -36.13 -10.40 0.02
N THR A 416 -37.10 -10.13 -0.85
CA THR A 416 -38.36 -10.89 -0.92
C THR A 416 -38.45 -11.65 -2.24
N SER A 417 -39.21 -12.75 -2.26
CA SER A 417 -39.50 -13.48 -3.50
C SER A 417 -40.33 -12.67 -4.50
N SER A 418 -41.01 -11.61 -4.04
CA SER A 418 -41.73 -10.65 -4.88
C SER A 418 -40.81 -9.60 -5.53
N GLY A 419 -39.52 -9.59 -5.19
CA GLY A 419 -38.51 -8.75 -5.83
C GLY A 419 -38.24 -7.42 -5.13
N GLU A 420 -38.45 -7.35 -3.81
CA GLU A 420 -38.04 -6.18 -3.00
C GLU A 420 -36.67 -6.40 -2.38
N ILE A 421 -35.99 -5.29 -2.10
CA ILE A 421 -34.75 -5.20 -1.34
C ILE A 421 -34.99 -4.33 -0.12
N SER A 422 -34.44 -4.72 1.03
CA SER A 422 -34.25 -3.84 2.18
C SER A 422 -32.80 -3.91 2.64
N ILE A 423 -32.12 -2.77 2.66
CA ILE A 423 -30.75 -2.64 3.17
C ILE A 423 -30.85 -2.03 4.56
N TRP A 424 -30.67 -2.86 5.58
CA TRP A 424 -30.67 -2.42 6.97
C TRP A 424 -29.31 -1.82 7.31
N ARG A 425 -29.31 -0.72 8.03
CA ARG A 425 -28.14 -0.06 8.60
C ARG A 425 -28.07 -0.40 10.07
N LEU A 426 -26.87 -0.73 10.54
CA LEU A 426 -26.58 -1.06 11.93
C LEU A 426 -25.49 -0.13 12.47
N ASP A 427 -25.54 0.17 13.77
CA ASP A 427 -24.46 0.85 14.49
C ASP A 427 -23.26 -0.09 14.75
N SER A 428 -22.22 0.42 15.42
CA SER A 428 -21.00 -0.33 15.72
C SER A 428 -21.20 -1.53 16.65
N MET A 429 -22.31 -1.55 17.38
CA MET A 429 -22.71 -2.63 18.27
C MET A 429 -23.71 -3.58 17.63
N ASP A 430 -23.89 -3.48 16.31
CA ASP A 430 -24.77 -4.28 15.48
C ASP A 430 -26.27 -4.05 15.77
N ASN A 431 -26.65 -2.89 16.34
CA ASN A 431 -28.05 -2.51 16.55
C ASN A 431 -28.64 -1.83 15.32
N TYR A 432 -29.89 -2.13 14.99
CA TYR A 432 -30.64 -1.52 13.88
C TYR A 432 -30.83 0.00 14.06
N THR A 433 -30.46 0.78 13.04
CA THR A 433 -30.58 2.25 13.02
C THR A 433 -31.48 2.77 11.90
N GLY A 434 -31.83 1.95 10.92
CA GLY A 434 -32.71 2.33 9.81
C GLY A 434 -32.52 1.44 8.59
N CYS A 435 -33.28 1.68 7.52
CA CYS A 435 -33.09 0.96 6.26
C CYS A 435 -33.31 1.85 5.04
N ALA A 436 -32.88 1.35 3.88
CA ALA A 436 -33.33 1.80 2.55
C ALA A 436 -34.10 0.63 1.90
N VAL A 437 -35.18 0.94 1.18
CA VAL A 437 -36.05 -0.08 0.55
C VAL A 437 -36.20 0.22 -0.93
N TYR A 438 -36.09 -0.81 -1.76
CA TYR A 438 -36.20 -0.73 -3.22
C TYR A 438 -37.07 -1.85 -3.79
N GLY A 439 -37.72 -1.58 -4.92
CA GLY A 439 -38.60 -2.53 -5.57
C GLY A 439 -39.99 -2.65 -4.91
N PRO A 440 -40.83 -3.59 -5.39
CA PRO A 440 -40.53 -4.48 -6.50
C PRO A 440 -40.56 -3.75 -7.85
N TYR A 441 -39.69 -4.15 -8.77
CA TYR A 441 -39.65 -3.60 -10.13
C TYR A 441 -40.06 -4.69 -11.13
N ALA A 442 -41.12 -4.45 -11.90
CA ALA A 442 -41.67 -5.43 -12.81
C ALA A 442 -40.61 -5.92 -13.83
N GLY A 443 -40.42 -7.24 -13.93
CA GLY A 443 -39.45 -7.87 -14.84
C GLY A 443 -38.01 -7.94 -14.30
N TRP A 444 -37.73 -7.34 -13.14
CA TRP A 444 -36.40 -7.29 -12.52
C TRP A 444 -36.39 -8.06 -11.20
N ALA A 445 -35.40 -8.93 -11.04
CA ALA A 445 -35.13 -9.65 -9.80
C ALA A 445 -33.93 -9.00 -9.08
N PRO A 446 -33.95 -8.93 -7.73
CA PRO A 446 -32.85 -8.38 -6.96
C PRO A 446 -31.61 -9.29 -7.01
N GLY A 447 -30.44 -8.67 -7.13
CA GLY A 447 -29.13 -9.30 -7.10
C GLY A 447 -28.45 -9.22 -5.73
N ASN A 448 -27.13 -9.04 -5.70
CA ASN A 448 -26.36 -8.81 -4.48
C ASN A 448 -26.15 -7.32 -4.19
N TYR A 449 -25.78 -7.03 -2.95
CA TYR A 449 -25.33 -5.74 -2.44
C TYR A 449 -23.84 -5.83 -2.09
N SER A 450 -23.04 -4.86 -2.53
CA SER A 450 -21.63 -4.71 -2.18
C SER A 450 -21.31 -3.28 -1.75
N ARG A 451 -20.43 -3.14 -0.76
CA ARG A 451 -19.94 -1.84 -0.26
C ARG A 451 -18.52 -1.60 -0.76
N ASN A 452 -18.25 -0.36 -1.11
CA ASN A 452 -16.93 0.11 -1.49
C ASN A 452 -16.18 0.68 -0.27
N PRO A 453 -14.84 0.65 -0.27
CA PRO A 453 -14.03 1.25 0.80
C PRO A 453 -14.27 2.76 0.98
N ASP A 454 -14.64 3.47 -0.10
CA ASP A 454 -14.99 4.90 -0.08
C ASP A 454 -16.33 5.21 0.62
N GLY A 455 -16.99 4.18 1.15
CA GLY A 455 -18.27 4.27 1.82
C GLY A 455 -19.47 4.31 0.87
N THR A 456 -19.31 4.30 -0.44
CA THR A 456 -20.43 4.13 -1.40
C THR A 456 -20.80 2.66 -1.55
N ALA A 457 -21.91 2.35 -2.23
CA ALA A 457 -22.32 0.96 -2.46
C ALA A 457 -22.80 0.69 -3.89
N ARG A 458 -22.96 -0.59 -4.21
CA ARG A 458 -23.61 -1.10 -5.41
C ARG A 458 -24.66 -2.12 -5.04
N ILE A 459 -25.78 -2.06 -5.75
CA ILE A 459 -26.73 -3.18 -5.87
C ILE A 459 -26.95 -3.44 -7.35
N TYR A 460 -27.36 -4.65 -7.70
CA TYR A 460 -27.79 -4.90 -9.07
C TYR A 460 -29.12 -5.62 -9.14
N TRP A 461 -29.75 -5.50 -10.29
CA TRP A 461 -31.00 -6.16 -10.65
C TRP A 461 -30.79 -6.93 -11.94
N THR A 462 -31.45 -8.06 -12.10
CA THR A 462 -31.33 -8.89 -13.31
C THR A 462 -32.68 -9.25 -13.88
N THR A 463 -32.79 -9.33 -15.20
CA THR A 463 -33.97 -9.90 -15.87
C THR A 463 -33.73 -11.37 -16.24
N VAL A 464 -34.82 -12.09 -16.50
CA VAL A 464 -34.74 -13.48 -17.02
C VAL A 464 -34.10 -13.57 -18.41
N SER A 465 -34.10 -12.47 -19.18
CA SER A 465 -33.45 -12.41 -20.50
C SER A 465 -31.94 -12.17 -20.41
N GLY A 466 -31.39 -11.91 -19.22
CA GLY A 466 -29.95 -11.71 -19.00
C GLY A 466 -29.50 -10.26 -19.03
N GLU A 467 -30.41 -9.28 -18.93
CA GLU A 467 -30.05 -7.89 -18.66
C GLU A 467 -29.65 -7.72 -17.20
N ILE A 468 -28.73 -6.78 -16.94
CA ILE A 468 -28.33 -6.36 -15.60
C ILE A 468 -28.40 -4.85 -15.48
N SER A 469 -29.01 -4.34 -14.40
CA SER A 469 -28.98 -2.93 -14.01
C SER A 469 -28.17 -2.80 -12.74
N ILE A 470 -27.01 -2.15 -12.82
CA ILE A 470 -26.11 -1.92 -11.69
C ILE A 470 -26.36 -0.51 -11.17
N TRP A 471 -26.79 -0.41 -9.93
CA TRP A 471 -27.11 0.83 -9.24
C TRP A 471 -25.94 1.29 -8.39
N ARG A 472 -25.76 2.60 -8.32
CA ARG A 472 -24.81 3.29 -7.46
C ARG A 472 -25.55 3.89 -6.29
N LEU A 473 -25.10 3.59 -5.08
CA LEU A 473 -25.67 4.13 -3.85
C LEU A 473 -24.66 5.03 -3.14
N ASP A 474 -25.15 6.07 -2.47
CA ASP A 474 -24.33 6.90 -1.59
C ASP A 474 -24.01 6.20 -0.24
N SER A 475 -23.35 6.92 0.67
CA SER A 475 -22.93 6.37 1.95
C SER A 475 -24.06 5.97 2.88
N MET A 476 -25.25 6.53 2.67
CA MET A 476 -26.46 6.24 3.43
C MET A 476 -27.39 5.26 2.69
N ASP A 477 -26.85 4.59 1.66
CA ASP A 477 -27.52 3.60 0.84
C ASP A 477 -28.66 4.18 -0.04
N ASN A 478 -28.65 5.49 -0.32
CA ASN A 478 -29.60 6.14 -1.24
C ASN A 478 -29.16 6.01 -2.70
N TYR A 479 -30.13 5.82 -3.60
CA TYR A 479 -29.89 5.74 -5.04
C TYR A 479 -29.33 7.04 -5.64
N THR A 480 -28.23 6.91 -6.40
CA THR A 480 -27.57 8.04 -7.09
C THR A 480 -27.52 7.88 -8.61
N GLY A 481 -27.87 6.71 -9.15
CA GLY A 481 -27.88 6.44 -10.58
C GLY A 481 -27.65 4.96 -10.91
N CYS A 482 -27.84 4.56 -12.16
CA CYS A 482 -27.56 3.20 -12.62
C CYS A 482 -26.92 3.16 -14.01
N ALA A 483 -26.39 2.00 -14.36
CA ALA A 483 -26.01 1.61 -15.71
C ALA A 483 -26.66 0.26 -16.04
N VAL A 484 -27.11 0.09 -17.29
CA VAL A 484 -27.77 -1.14 -17.75
C VAL A 484 -26.92 -1.79 -18.84
N TYR A 485 -26.74 -3.11 -18.75
CA TYR A 485 -25.95 -3.91 -19.69
C TYR A 485 -26.72 -5.16 -20.11
N GLY A 486 -26.36 -5.69 -21.28
CA GLY A 486 -27.00 -6.87 -21.85
C GLY A 486 -28.37 -6.58 -22.48
N PRO A 487 -29.12 -7.64 -22.83
CA PRO A 487 -28.76 -9.03 -22.61
C PRO A 487 -27.65 -9.47 -23.58
N TYR A 488 -26.73 -10.31 -23.10
CA TYR A 488 -25.70 -10.92 -23.95
C TYR A 488 -26.04 -12.40 -24.16
N ALA A 489 -26.23 -12.81 -25.42
CA ALA A 489 -26.68 -14.16 -25.75
C ALA A 489 -25.72 -15.22 -25.17
N GLY A 490 -26.26 -16.17 -24.40
CA GLY A 490 -25.50 -17.25 -23.77
C GLY A 490 -24.80 -16.90 -22.44
N TRP A 491 -24.92 -15.65 -21.97
CA TRP A 491 -24.29 -15.19 -20.73
C TRP A 491 -25.33 -14.77 -19.69
N LYS A 492 -25.03 -15.03 -18.41
CA LYS A 492 -25.79 -14.51 -17.28
C LYS A 492 -24.85 -13.86 -16.28
N PRO A 493 -25.24 -12.74 -15.66
CA PRO A 493 -24.52 -12.20 -14.52
C PRO A 493 -24.55 -13.20 -13.35
N ILE A 494 -23.42 -13.36 -12.65
CA ILE A 494 -23.28 -14.32 -11.54
C ILE A 494 -23.01 -13.60 -10.22
N ASP A 495 -22.15 -12.58 -10.23
CA ASP A 495 -21.83 -11.82 -9.02
C ASP A 495 -21.26 -10.43 -9.39
N LEU A 496 -21.29 -9.51 -8.42
CA LEU A 496 -20.64 -8.20 -8.47
C LEU A 496 -19.80 -8.07 -7.20
N LYS A 497 -18.47 -8.06 -7.36
CA LYS A 497 -17.52 -7.86 -6.26
C LYS A 497 -16.98 -6.44 -6.28
#